data_AF-L1N950-F1
#
_entry.id   AF-L1N950-F1
#
_cell.length_a   1.000
_cell.length_b   1.000
_cell.length_c   1.000
_cell.angle_alpha   90.00
_cell.angle_beta   90.00
_cell.angle_gamma   90.00
#
_symmetry.space_group_name_H-M   'P 1'
#
loop_
_entity.id
_entity.type
_entity.pdbx_description
1 polymer ?
#
loop_
_entity_poly.entity_id
_entity_poly.type
_entity_poly.pdbx_seq_one_letter_code
_entity_poly.pdbx_strand_id
1 'polypeptide(L)' 'MDADVVVVEGVDGCMVATYPYVGATLNVARLNNGIYVLRSLNRKGVNHRLGFFMIKRK' A
#
# COMPACT_ATOMS: atom_id res chain seq x y z
N MET A 1 -5.50 3.02 15.60
CA MET A 1 -4.93 3.11 14.24
C MET A 1 -6.09 3.47 13.32
N ASP A 2 -6.22 4.75 13.03
CA ASP A 2 -7.35 5.34 12.32
C ASP A 2 -6.91 5.64 10.87
N ALA A 3 -6.28 4.64 10.23
CA ALA A 3 -5.96 4.73 8.82
C ALA A 3 -7.27 4.48 8.05
N ASP A 4 -7.57 5.37 7.10
CA ASP A 4 -8.80 5.28 6.30
C ASP A 4 -8.53 4.45 5.04
N VAL A 5 -7.35 4.68 4.43
CA VAL A 5 -6.87 3.96 3.26
C VAL A 5 -5.38 3.64 3.37
N VAL A 6 -4.96 2.57 2.70
CA VAL A 6 -3.56 2.23 2.44
C VAL A 6 -3.25 2.43 0.96
N VAL A 7 -2.13 3.08 0.72
CA VAL A 7 -1.59 3.42 -0.59
C VAL A 7 -0.41 2.50 -0.86
N VAL A 8 -0.44 1.88 -2.03
CA VAL A 8 0.66 1.08 -2.57
C VAL A 8 1.34 1.90 -3.66
N GLU A 9 2.60 2.21 -3.45
CA GLU A 9 3.46 2.82 -4.45
C GLU A 9 4.43 1.83 -5.04
N GLY A 10 4.84 2.07 -6.29
CA GLY A 10 6.03 1.44 -6.86
C GLY A 10 7.31 2.10 -6.37
N VAL A 11 8.44 1.46 -6.63
CA VAL A 11 9.78 2.01 -6.35
C VAL A 11 10.05 3.35 -7.04
N ASP A 12 9.32 3.64 -8.13
CA ASP A 12 9.39 4.89 -8.88
C ASP A 12 8.69 6.07 -8.17
N GLY A 13 7.98 5.81 -7.06
CA GLY A 13 7.15 6.82 -6.38
C GLY A 13 5.78 7.02 -7.05
N CYS A 14 5.48 6.29 -8.12
CA CYS A 14 4.13 6.27 -8.68
C CYS A 14 3.18 5.46 -7.80
N MET A 15 1.99 6.03 -7.59
CA MET A 15 0.88 5.37 -6.90
C MET A 15 0.32 4.26 -7.80
N VAL A 16 0.47 3.01 -7.38
CA VAL A 16 0.04 1.84 -8.16
C VAL A 16 -1.36 1.40 -7.77
N ALA A 17 -1.70 1.48 -6.48
CA ALA A 17 -3.02 1.14 -6.00
C ALA A 17 -3.35 1.84 -4.69
N THR A 18 -4.64 2.01 -4.41
CA THR A 18 -5.14 2.49 -3.13
C THR A 18 -6.23 1.55 -2.68
N TYR A 19 -6.22 1.19 -1.39
CA TYR A 19 -7.17 0.26 -0.82
C TYR A 19 -7.72 0.81 0.48
N PRO A 20 -9.00 0.60 0.78
CA PRO A 20 -9.56 0.95 2.08
C PRO A 20 -8.92 0.10 3.16
N TYR A 21 -8.62 0.69 4.32
CA TYR A 21 -8.04 -0.02 5.46
C TYR A 21 -9.15 -0.75 6.22
N VAL A 22 -9.68 -1.82 5.61
CA VAL A 22 -10.74 -2.65 6.20
C VAL A 22 -10.10 -3.87 6.88
N GLY A 23 -9.42 -3.62 8.01
CA GLY A 23 -8.76 -4.66 8.81
C GLY A 23 -7.27 -4.84 8.51
N ALA A 24 -6.73 -6.01 8.85
CA ALA A 24 -5.27 -6.28 8.85
C ALA A 24 -4.74 -6.93 7.56
N THR A 25 -5.61 -7.20 6.57
CA THR A 25 -5.22 -7.92 5.35
C THR A 25 -5.58 -7.13 4.10
N LEU A 26 -4.75 -7.29 3.07
CA LEU A 26 -4.91 -6.61 1.80
C LEU A 26 -4.70 -7.60 0.65
N ASN A 27 -5.60 -7.56 -0.33
CA ASN A 27 -5.46 -8.40 -1.52
C ASN A 27 -4.54 -7.74 -2.55
N VAL A 28 -3.32 -8.29 -2.69
CA VAL A 28 -2.31 -7.84 -3.65
C VAL A 28 -2.29 -8.67 -4.95
N ALA A 29 -3.29 -9.54 -5.18
CA ALA A 29 -3.34 -10.43 -6.34
C ALA A 29 -3.36 -9.70 -7.69
N ARG A 30 -3.85 -8.45 -7.73
CA ARG A 30 -3.90 -7.64 -8.97
C ARG A 30 -2.61 -6.89 -9.26
N LEU A 31 -1.66 -6.85 -8.32
CA LEU A 31 -0.36 -6.21 -8.50
C LEU A 31 0.60 -7.16 -9.23
N ASN A 32 1.41 -6.61 -10.13
CA ASN A 32 2.44 -7.36 -10.86
C ASN A 32 3.62 -7.72 -9.95
N ASN A 33 4.54 -8.53 -10.45
CA ASN A 33 5.80 -8.77 -9.77
C ASN A 33 6.59 -7.46 -9.70
N GLY A 34 7.10 -7.12 -8.51
CA GLY A 34 7.79 -5.86 -8.29
C GLY A 34 8.00 -5.54 -6.82
N ILE A 35 8.66 -4.42 -6.57
CA ILE A 35 8.87 -3.86 -5.23
C ILE A 35 7.88 -2.72 -5.04
N TYR A 36 7.19 -2.76 -3.91
CA TYR A 36 6.14 -1.82 -3.56
C TYR A 36 6.36 -1.23 -2.17
N VAL A 37 6.00 0.03 -1.99
CA VAL A 37 6.00 0.74 -0.71
C VAL A 37 4.56 0.85 -0.22
N LEU A 38 4.32 0.43 1.02
CA LEU A 38 3.03 0.56 1.69
C LEU A 38 3.03 1.81 2.55
N ARG A 39 2.05 2.68 2.29
CA ARG A 39 1.81 3.92 2.99
C ARG A 39 0.39 3.90 3.55
N SER A 40 0.17 4.39 4.74
CA SER A 40 -1.16 4.59 5.29
C SER A 40 -1.53 6.06 5.19
N LEU A 41 -2.74 6.34 4.73
CA LEU A 41 -3.29 7.68 4.63
C LEU A 41 -4.52 7.74 5.54
N ASN A 42 -4.44 8.60 6.55
CA ASN A 42 -5.59 8.88 7.40
C ASN A 42 -6.39 10.07 6.88
N ARG A 43 -7.62 10.23 7.38
CA ARG A 43 -8.51 11.35 7.05
C ARG A 43 -7.95 12.72 7.45
N LYS A 44 -6.92 12.77 8.31
CA LYS A 44 -6.20 13.99 8.69
C LYS A 44 -5.08 14.37 7.70
N GLY A 45 -4.90 13.61 6.61
CA GLY A 45 -3.84 13.85 5.63
C GLY A 45 -2.44 13.44 6.10
N VAL A 46 -2.33 12.74 7.24
CA VAL A 46 -1.07 12.22 7.73
C VAL A 46 -0.76 10.92 7.00
N ASN A 47 0.36 10.91 6.30
CA ASN A 47 0.88 9.75 5.60
C ASN A 47 1.97 9.08 6.44
N HIS A 48 1.70 7.87 6.95
CA HIS A 48 2.74 7.07 7.61
C HIS A 48 3.21 5.96 6.69
N ARG A 49 4.52 5.92 6.40
CA ARG A 49 5.15 4.80 5.72
C ARG A 49 5.11 3.57 6.62
N LEU A 50 4.34 2.56 6.23
CA LEU A 50 4.24 1.29 6.96
C LEU A 50 5.44 0.39 6.66
N GLY A 51 5.93 0.40 5.43
CA GLY A 51 7.08 -0.39 5.02
C GLY A 51 7.14 -0.60 3.51
N PHE A 52 7.92 -1.58 3.08
CA PHE A 52 7.97 -2.03 1.69
C PHE A 52 7.80 -3.54 1.63
N PHE A 53 7.27 -4.03 0.52
CA PHE A 53 7.09 -5.45 0.27
C PHE A 53 7.40 -5.76 -1.19
N MET A 54 7.87 -6.97 -1.46
CA MET A 54 8.15 -7.44 -2.80
C MET A 54 7.14 -8.53 -3.18
N ILE A 55 6.49 -8.36 -4.32
CA ILE A 55 5.68 -9.40 -4.93
C ILE A 55 6.58 -10.17 -5.90
N LYS A 56 6.75 -11.46 -5.64
CA LYS A 56 7.47 -12.38 -6.51
C LYS A 56 6.59 -13.61 -6.76
N ARG A 57 5.94 -13.65 -7.92
CA ARG A 57 5.21 -14.84 -8.42
C ARG A 57 6.12 -15.62 -9.36
N LYS A 58 6.07 -16.95 -9.24
CA LYS A 58 6.86 -17.90 -10.04
C LYS A 58 6.22 -18.10 -11.42
#